data_AF-A0A2W5FI20-F1
#
_entry.id   AF-A0A2W5FI20-F1
#
_cell.length_a   1.000
_cell.length_b   1.000
_cell.length_c   1.000
_cell.angle_alpha   90.00
_cell.angle_beta   90.00
_cell.angle_gamma   90.00
#
_symmetry.space_group_name_H-M   'P 1'
#
loop_
_entity.id
_entity.type
_entity.pdbx_description
1 polymer ?
#
loop_
_entity_poly.entity_id
_entity_poly.type
_entity_poly.pdbx_seq_one_letter_code
_entity_poly.pdbx_strand_id
1 'polypeptide(L)'
;MVECGTGLSTVVICKAIEQLKSIDSSYSPTFVSLESEEFYLQHAQDLLPDKYKFYVEIRHSELVEDVYSMFRGIRYKDVPAGPYDFIFVDGPDYKTDKGGPSFCFDLIKYIENSTAPVYAVIDTRVSTVYVLQKLLGKKLVSYNGISRVGSVLGAKKSDLLSLTEPPSAHFVQKLTNGTLDLKFKKTV
;
A
#
# COMPACT_ATOMS: atom_id res chain seq x y z
N MET A 1 -7.78 -6.79 0.74
CA MET A 1 -6.83 -5.68 0.88
C MET A 1 -5.64 -6.10 1.73
N VAL A 2 -4.51 -5.42 1.55
CA VAL A 2 -3.33 -5.58 2.39
C VAL A 2 -2.88 -4.23 2.93
N GLU A 3 -2.51 -4.19 4.21
CA GLU A 3 -1.78 -3.09 4.82
C GLU A 3 -0.31 -3.48 4.96
N CYS A 4 0.58 -2.61 4.49
CA CYS A 4 2.02 -2.73 4.66
C CYS A 4 2.41 -1.89 5.86
N GLY A 5 2.69 -2.51 7.01
CA GLY A 5 2.95 -1.82 8.28
C GLY A 5 1.73 -1.83 9.19
N THR A 6 1.76 -2.67 10.23
CA THR A 6 0.70 -2.75 11.23
C THR A 6 0.75 -1.56 12.19
N GLY A 7 -0.41 -1.03 12.57
CA GLY A 7 -0.46 0.12 13.48
C GLY A 7 -1.87 0.59 13.81
N LEU A 8 -2.01 1.88 14.12
CA LEU A 8 -3.32 2.49 14.41
C LEU A 8 -4.26 2.43 13.20
N SER A 9 -3.71 2.52 11.99
CA SER A 9 -4.44 2.37 10.73
C SER A 9 -5.15 1.02 10.65
N THR A 10 -4.56 -0.06 11.18
CA THR A 10 -5.19 -1.39 11.25
C THR A 10 -6.54 -1.35 11.95
N VAL A 11 -6.61 -0.65 13.10
CA VAL A 11 -7.84 -0.49 13.89
C VAL A 11 -8.86 0.36 13.16
N VAL A 12 -8.41 1.43 12.50
CA VAL A 12 -9.27 2.32 11.70
C VAL A 12 -9.87 1.57 10.51
N ILE A 13 -9.07 0.75 9.82
CA ILE A 13 -9.53 -0.09 8.71
C ILE A 13 -10.54 -1.13 9.20
N CYS A 14 -10.28 -1.80 10.33
CA CYS A 14 -11.24 -2.73 10.92
C CYS A 14 -12.58 -2.05 11.24
N LYS A 15 -12.55 -0.82 11.77
CA LYS A 15 -13.76 -0.03 12.01
C LYS A 15 -14.48 0.32 10.71
N ALA A 16 -13.76 0.66 9.64
CA ALA A 16 -14.36 0.91 8.34
C ALA A 16 -15.03 -0.36 7.77
N ILE A 17 -14.40 -1.53 7.91
CA ILE A 17 -14.99 -2.82 7.51
C ILE A 17 -16.28 -3.09 8.30
N GLU A 18 -16.27 -2.90 9.63
CA GLU A 18 -17.46 -3.03 10.49
C GLU A 18 -18.60 -2.12 10.00
N GLN A 19 -18.30 -0.87 9.66
CA GLN A 19 -19.29 0.08 9.13
C GLN A 19 -19.83 -0.34 7.76
N LEU A 20 -18.97 -0.79 6.85
CA LEU A 20 -19.39 -1.28 5.54
C LEU A 20 -20.29 -2.52 5.67
N LYS A 21 -19.95 -3.45 6.57
CA LYS A 21 -20.79 -4.61 6.87
C LYS A 21 -22.17 -4.24 7.44
N SER A 22 -22.26 -3.15 8.19
CA SER A 22 -23.55 -2.67 8.71
C SER A 22 -24.48 -2.12 7.62
N ILE A 23 -23.89 -1.69 6.49
CA ILE A 23 -24.63 -1.19 5.31
C ILE A 23 -24.94 -2.35 4.36
N ASP A 24 -24.00 -3.29 4.20
CA ASP A 24 -24.11 -4.47 3.35
C ASP A 24 -23.58 -5.71 4.09
N SER A 25 -24.49 -6.53 4.60
CA SER A 25 -24.14 -7.73 5.37
C SER A 25 -23.41 -8.80 4.55
N SER A 26 -23.45 -8.72 3.21
CA SER A 26 -22.71 -9.61 2.32
C SER A 26 -21.25 -9.19 2.12
N TYR A 27 -20.90 -7.96 2.49
CA TYR A 27 -19.53 -7.47 2.41
C TYR A 27 -18.62 -8.27 3.32
N SER A 28 -17.67 -9.02 2.76
CA SER A 28 -16.74 -9.86 3.53
C SER A 28 -15.33 -9.80 2.96
N PRO A 29 -14.62 -8.68 3.18
CA PRO A 29 -13.28 -8.51 2.63
C PRO A 29 -12.28 -9.41 3.36
N THR A 30 -11.27 -9.89 2.62
CA THR A 30 -10.02 -10.37 3.23
C THR A 30 -9.14 -9.18 3.55
N PHE A 31 -8.71 -9.04 4.80
CA PHE A 31 -7.77 -8.00 5.23
C PHE A 31 -6.58 -8.62 5.96
N VAL A 32 -5.38 -8.37 5.43
CA VAL A 32 -4.10 -8.75 6.03
C VAL A 32 -3.32 -7.48 6.36
N SER A 33 -2.71 -7.43 7.54
CA SER A 33 -1.78 -6.39 7.95
C SER A 33 -0.41 -7.00 8.19
N LEU A 34 0.63 -6.44 7.58
CA LEU A 34 1.99 -6.98 7.60
C LEU A 34 2.87 -6.23 8.59
N GLU A 35 3.62 -6.97 9.39
CA GLU A 35 4.59 -6.46 10.35
C GLU A 35 5.93 -7.21 10.19
N SER A 36 7.05 -6.48 10.27
CA SER A 36 8.38 -7.07 10.09
C SER A 36 9.14 -7.34 11.38
N GLU A 37 8.70 -6.73 12.47
CA GLU A 37 9.34 -6.87 13.77
C GLU A 37 8.43 -7.69 14.70
N GLU A 38 8.89 -8.86 15.11
CA GLU A 38 8.14 -9.77 16.00
C GLU A 38 7.65 -9.07 17.29
N PHE A 39 8.46 -8.15 17.83
CA PHE A 39 8.08 -7.35 19.00
C PHE A 39 6.84 -6.47 18.74
N TYR A 40 6.77 -5.82 17.58
CA TYR A 40 5.63 -4.99 17.21
C TYR A 40 4.43 -5.84 16.80
N LEU A 41 4.65 -7.00 16.20
CA LEU A 41 3.59 -7.97 15.90
C LEU A 41 2.84 -8.35 17.17
N GLN A 42 3.58 -8.79 18.19
CA GLN A 42 2.99 -9.22 19.45
C GLN A 42 2.21 -8.07 20.12
N HIS A 43 2.81 -6.88 20.18
CA HIS A 43 2.13 -5.70 20.72
C HIS A 43 0.85 -5.35 19.95
N ALA A 44 0.88 -5.41 18.63
CA ALA A 44 -0.28 -5.13 17.81
C ALA A 44 -1.41 -6.15 18.07
N GLN A 45 -1.08 -7.43 18.19
CA GLN A 45 -2.04 -8.49 18.50
C GLN A 45 -2.63 -8.35 19.90
N ASP A 46 -1.82 -7.97 20.89
CA ASP A 46 -2.24 -7.78 22.28
C ASP A 46 -3.15 -6.55 22.45
N LEU A 47 -2.84 -5.47 21.72
CA LEU A 47 -3.62 -4.23 21.76
C LEU A 47 -4.85 -4.25 20.86
N LEU A 48 -4.95 -5.21 19.93
CA LEU A 48 -6.08 -5.31 19.01
C LEU A 48 -7.36 -5.66 19.79
N PRO A 49 -8.41 -4.82 19.75
CA PRO A 49 -9.67 -5.13 20.40
C PRO A 49 -10.24 -6.46 19.90
N ASP A 50 -10.76 -7.29 20.81
CA ASP A 50 -11.25 -8.64 20.49
C ASP A 50 -12.26 -8.65 19.33
N LYS A 51 -13.13 -7.63 19.29
CA LYS A 51 -14.11 -7.45 18.22
C LYS A 51 -13.54 -7.19 16.83
N TYR A 52 -12.22 -7.00 16.69
CA TYR A 52 -11.56 -6.80 15.41
C TYR A 52 -10.64 -7.96 15.01
N LYS A 53 -10.39 -8.92 15.90
CA LYS A 53 -9.57 -10.12 15.62
C LYS A 53 -10.08 -10.96 14.45
N PHE A 54 -11.39 -10.91 14.17
CA PHE A 54 -12.00 -11.62 13.04
C PHE A 54 -12.04 -10.82 11.73
N TYR A 55 -11.63 -9.54 11.74
CA TYR A 55 -11.55 -8.72 10.53
C TYR A 55 -10.17 -8.72 9.89
N VAL A 56 -9.10 -8.99 10.65
CA VAL A 56 -7.73 -8.84 10.18
C VAL A 56 -6.86 -10.03 10.57
N GLU A 57 -6.08 -10.53 9.62
CA GLU A 57 -4.91 -11.36 9.89
C GLU A 57 -3.70 -10.43 10.03
N ILE A 58 -3.13 -10.32 11.23
CA ILE A 58 -1.84 -9.63 11.43
C ILE A 58 -0.74 -10.67 11.26
N ARG A 59 0.16 -10.44 10.32
CA ARG A 59 1.16 -11.43 9.89
C ARG A 59 2.57 -10.88 9.95
N HIS A 60 3.45 -11.65 10.58
CA HIS A 60 4.88 -11.42 10.53
C HIS A 60 5.46 -11.73 9.15
N SER A 61 6.31 -10.86 8.64
CA SER A 61 7.00 -11.04 7.37
C SER A 61 8.33 -10.29 7.36
N GLU A 62 9.42 -11.01 7.15
CA GLU A 62 10.75 -10.42 7.07
C GLU A 62 10.84 -9.42 5.91
N LEU A 63 11.73 -8.43 6.05
CA LEU A 63 12.01 -7.48 4.98
C LEU A 63 13.08 -8.01 4.04
N VAL A 64 12.87 -7.82 2.75
CA VAL A 64 13.86 -8.10 1.71
C VAL A 64 14.00 -6.92 0.76
N GLU A 65 15.22 -6.76 0.24
CA GLU A 65 15.50 -5.82 -0.83
C GLU A 65 15.10 -6.43 -2.17
N ASP A 66 14.49 -5.62 -3.04
CA ASP A 66 14.10 -6.01 -4.38
C ASP A 66 14.39 -4.87 -5.37
N VAL A 67 14.40 -5.22 -6.67
CA VAL A 67 14.74 -4.31 -7.75
C VAL A 67 13.73 -4.43 -8.88
N TYR A 68 13.28 -3.29 -9.39
CA TYR A 68 12.46 -3.20 -10.58
C TYR A 68 12.98 -2.07 -11.46
N SER A 69 13.25 -2.38 -12.74
CA SER A 69 13.94 -1.46 -13.65
C SER A 69 15.26 -1.00 -13.00
N MET A 70 15.41 0.29 -12.67
CA MET A 70 16.59 0.85 -12.01
C MET A 70 16.36 1.20 -10.54
N PHE A 71 15.18 0.94 -9.99
CA PHE A 71 14.83 1.30 -8.62
C PHE A 71 15.02 0.12 -7.68
N ARG A 72 15.65 0.40 -6.55
CA ARG A 72 15.85 -0.53 -5.43
C ARG A 72 14.99 -0.10 -4.26
N GLY A 73 14.25 -1.04 -3.69
CA GLY A 73 13.36 -0.78 -2.56
C GLY A 73 13.26 -1.98 -1.63
N ILE A 74 12.55 -1.78 -0.53
CA ILE A 74 12.31 -2.81 0.49
C ILE A 74 10.86 -3.27 0.42
N ARG A 75 10.62 -4.57 0.57
CA ARG A 75 9.29 -5.15 0.68
C ARG A 75 9.22 -6.22 1.75
N TYR A 76 8.01 -6.59 2.11
CA TYR A 76 7.74 -7.81 2.85
C TYR A 76 8.04 -9.04 1.97
N LYS A 77 8.73 -10.02 2.56
CA LYS A 77 9.16 -11.25 1.88
C LYS A 77 7.99 -12.18 1.65
N ASP A 78 7.27 -12.46 2.73
CA ASP A 78 6.22 -13.45 2.83
C ASP A 78 4.87 -12.74 2.94
N VAL A 79 4.18 -12.63 1.82
CA VAL A 79 2.83 -12.07 1.75
C VAL A 79 1.88 -13.21 1.38
N PRO A 80 0.75 -13.40 2.08
CA PRO A 80 -0.24 -14.41 1.72
C PRO A 80 -0.71 -14.22 0.27
N ALA A 81 -0.92 -15.31 -0.46
CA ALA A 81 -1.51 -15.21 -1.78
C ALA A 81 -2.99 -14.82 -1.66
N GLY A 82 -3.44 -13.86 -2.46
CA GLY A 82 -4.82 -13.44 -2.47
C GLY A 82 -5.14 -12.46 -3.60
N PRO A 83 -6.41 -12.32 -3.99
CA PRO A 83 -6.85 -11.40 -5.04
C PRO A 83 -6.94 -9.96 -4.48
N TYR A 84 -5.85 -9.45 -3.93
CA TYR A 84 -5.84 -8.13 -3.30
C TYR A 84 -5.88 -7.03 -4.36
N ASP A 85 -6.92 -6.22 -4.30
CA ASP A 85 -7.21 -5.10 -5.19
C ASP A 85 -6.95 -3.73 -4.55
N PHE A 86 -6.76 -3.68 -3.22
CA PHE A 86 -6.46 -2.46 -2.48
C PHE A 86 -5.31 -2.67 -1.52
N ILE A 87 -4.31 -1.77 -1.59
CA ILE A 87 -3.10 -1.78 -0.76
C ILE A 87 -2.99 -0.46 0.02
N PHE A 88 -2.85 -0.55 1.34
CA PHE A 88 -2.51 0.58 2.20
C PHE A 88 -1.02 0.54 2.52
N VAL A 89 -0.27 1.58 2.18
CA VAL A 89 1.19 1.63 2.31
C VAL A 89 1.57 2.61 3.41
N ASP A 90 1.84 2.11 4.61
CA ASP A 90 2.36 2.87 5.77
C ASP A 90 3.77 2.44 6.19
N GLY A 91 4.26 1.35 5.62
CA GLY A 91 5.56 0.73 5.85
C GLY A 91 6.05 0.02 4.59
N PRO A 92 7.13 -0.77 4.69
CA PRO A 92 8.01 -0.88 5.87
C PRO A 92 8.89 0.38 6.07
N ASP A 93 9.75 0.38 7.09
CA ASP A 93 10.92 1.28 7.06
C ASP A 93 11.78 0.86 5.87
N TYR A 94 12.22 1.85 5.09
CA TYR A 94 12.98 1.63 3.86
C TYR A 94 14.46 1.94 4.05
N LYS A 95 14.92 2.08 5.30
CA LYS A 95 16.36 2.09 5.60
C LYS A 95 16.99 0.77 5.15
N THR A 96 18.15 0.88 4.51
CA THR A 96 18.91 -0.27 4.03
C THR A 96 20.32 -0.19 4.59
N ASP A 97 20.89 -1.31 5.01
CA ASP A 97 22.28 -1.38 5.50
C ASP A 97 23.30 -0.94 4.46
N LYS A 98 22.95 -1.07 3.18
CA LYS A 98 23.76 -0.65 2.03
C LYS A 98 23.77 0.88 1.82
N GLY A 99 23.01 1.63 2.61
CA GLY A 99 22.86 3.08 2.47
C GLY A 99 22.09 3.52 1.22
N GLY A 100 22.00 4.83 0.98
CA GLY A 100 21.36 5.41 -0.22
C GLY A 100 19.82 5.47 -0.19
N PRO A 101 19.20 6.12 -1.19
CA PRO A 101 17.74 6.22 -1.28
C PRO A 101 17.07 4.86 -1.48
N SER A 102 15.88 4.72 -0.90
CA SER A 102 15.03 3.53 -0.98
C SER A 102 13.56 3.92 -0.78
N PHE A 103 12.66 2.95 -0.97
CA PHE A 103 11.21 3.14 -0.93
C PHE A 103 10.50 1.82 -0.58
N CYS A 104 9.20 1.89 -0.28
CA CYS A 104 8.36 0.69 -0.14
C CYS A 104 8.05 0.11 -1.53
N PHE A 105 8.53 -1.11 -1.76
CA PHE A 105 8.47 -1.79 -3.04
C PHE A 105 7.18 -2.62 -3.22
N ASP A 106 6.49 -2.97 -2.13
CA ASP A 106 5.37 -3.93 -2.12
C ASP A 106 4.33 -3.69 -3.21
N LEU A 107 3.92 -2.42 -3.44
CA LEU A 107 2.90 -2.12 -4.44
C LEU A 107 3.29 -2.56 -5.86
N ILE A 108 4.58 -2.50 -6.21
CA ILE A 108 5.06 -2.99 -7.51
C ILE A 108 4.80 -4.48 -7.63
N LYS A 109 5.11 -5.28 -6.60
CA LYS A 109 4.84 -6.73 -6.60
C LYS A 109 3.37 -7.06 -6.72
N TYR A 110 2.49 -6.31 -6.04
CA TYR A 110 1.05 -6.52 -6.21
C TYR A 110 0.59 -6.23 -7.64
N ILE A 111 1.08 -5.15 -8.25
CA ILE A 111 0.74 -4.82 -9.64
C ILE A 111 1.29 -5.86 -10.63
N GLU A 112 2.52 -6.36 -10.43
CA GLU A 112 3.15 -7.37 -11.29
C GLU A 112 2.42 -8.72 -11.30
N ASN A 113 1.83 -9.09 -10.16
CA ASN A 113 1.21 -10.40 -9.93
C ASN A 113 -0.31 -10.40 -10.04
N SER A 114 -0.96 -9.23 -9.98
CA SER A 114 -2.41 -9.13 -10.07
C SER A 114 -2.93 -9.26 -11.51
N THR A 115 -4.06 -9.95 -11.66
CA THR A 115 -4.85 -9.98 -12.90
C THR A 115 -5.90 -8.86 -12.95
N ALA A 116 -6.10 -8.13 -11.85
CA ALA A 116 -7.07 -7.06 -11.70
C ALA A 116 -6.38 -5.71 -11.40
N PRO A 117 -7.05 -4.57 -11.65
CA PRO A 117 -6.53 -3.26 -11.25
C PRO A 117 -6.25 -3.18 -9.74
N VAL A 118 -5.07 -2.69 -9.37
CA VAL A 118 -4.66 -2.48 -7.98
C VAL A 118 -4.76 -1.00 -7.62
N TYR A 119 -5.48 -0.73 -6.54
CA TYR A 119 -5.64 0.59 -5.95
C TYR A 119 -4.74 0.71 -4.72
N ALA A 120 -4.27 1.92 -4.44
CA ALA A 120 -3.49 2.13 -3.23
C ALA A 120 -3.67 3.51 -2.62
N VAL A 121 -3.49 3.57 -1.30
CA VAL A 121 -3.26 4.78 -0.51
C VAL A 121 -1.88 4.65 0.12
N ILE A 122 -1.10 5.73 0.07
CA ILE A 122 0.29 5.75 0.52
C ILE A 122 0.44 6.84 1.58
N ASP A 123 0.72 6.46 2.82
CA ASP A 123 0.77 7.38 3.94
C ASP A 123 2.18 7.94 4.16
N THR A 124 2.36 9.24 3.94
CA THR A 124 3.61 10.01 4.13
C THR A 124 4.87 9.54 3.38
N ARG A 125 4.84 8.42 2.65
CA ARG A 125 5.98 7.82 1.92
C ARG A 125 6.26 8.51 0.58
N VAL A 126 6.82 9.72 0.61
CA VAL A 126 7.08 10.54 -0.59
C VAL A 126 8.00 9.84 -1.60
N SER A 127 9.03 9.12 -1.14
CA SER A 127 9.94 8.37 -2.03
C SER A 127 9.20 7.28 -2.82
N THR A 128 8.31 6.54 -2.17
CA THR A 128 7.43 5.55 -2.81
C THR A 128 6.57 6.22 -3.88
N VAL A 129 5.93 7.35 -3.57
CA VAL A 129 5.10 8.06 -4.55
C VAL A 129 5.92 8.58 -5.73
N TYR A 130 7.14 9.08 -5.48
CA TYR A 130 8.05 9.52 -6.54
C TYR A 130 8.36 8.39 -7.51
N VAL A 131 8.78 7.22 -7.00
CA VAL A 131 9.12 6.07 -7.85
C VAL A 131 7.90 5.60 -8.64
N LEU A 132 6.74 5.48 -7.97
CA LEU A 132 5.51 5.07 -8.65
C LEU A 132 5.08 6.06 -9.73
N GLN A 133 5.26 7.38 -9.55
CA GLN A 133 5.01 8.36 -10.62
C GLN A 133 5.92 8.16 -11.84
N LYS A 134 7.14 7.63 -11.66
CA LYS A 134 8.05 7.32 -12.78
C LYS A 134 7.67 6.03 -13.49
N LEU A 135 7.23 5.02 -12.73
CA LEU A 135 6.89 3.71 -13.27
C LEU A 135 5.48 3.64 -13.87
N LEU A 136 4.49 4.34 -13.30
CA LEU A 136 3.08 4.26 -13.69
C LEU A 136 2.55 5.55 -14.30
N GLY A 137 3.30 6.65 -14.20
CA GLY A 137 2.90 7.97 -14.67
C GLY A 137 1.94 8.72 -13.74
N LYS A 138 1.89 10.04 -13.95
CA LYS A 138 1.15 11.00 -13.11
C LYS A 138 -0.38 10.98 -13.30
N LYS A 139 -0.87 10.21 -14.26
CA LYS A 139 -2.30 9.99 -14.47
C LYS A 139 -2.87 9.01 -13.44
N LEU A 140 -2.11 7.96 -13.13
CA LEU A 140 -2.49 6.93 -12.17
C LEU A 140 -2.04 7.27 -10.76
N VAL A 141 -0.90 7.97 -10.61
CA VAL A 141 -0.30 8.25 -9.31
C VAL A 141 -0.38 9.73 -8.98
N SER A 142 -0.99 10.05 -7.84
CA SER A 142 -1.09 11.42 -7.33
C SER A 142 -0.56 11.54 -5.90
N TYR A 143 -0.16 12.76 -5.53
CA TYR A 143 0.31 13.08 -4.19
C TYR A 143 -0.27 14.41 -3.75
N ASN A 144 -0.90 14.44 -2.57
CA ASN A 144 -1.34 15.66 -1.91
C ASN A 144 -0.27 16.10 -0.91
N GLY A 145 0.38 17.24 -1.18
CA GLY A 145 1.45 17.76 -0.32
C GLY A 145 0.98 18.26 1.05
N ILE A 146 -0.30 18.64 1.18
CA ILE A 146 -0.87 19.15 2.44
C ILE A 146 -1.16 17.99 3.39
N SER A 147 -1.91 16.98 2.92
CA SER A 147 -2.21 15.79 3.74
C SER A 147 -1.06 14.78 3.77
N ARG A 148 -0.06 14.95 2.90
CA ARG A 148 1.07 14.02 2.70
C ARG A 148 0.63 12.62 2.27
N VAL A 149 -0.50 12.51 1.58
CA VAL A 149 -1.07 11.24 1.11
C VAL A 149 -0.84 11.06 -0.39
N GLY A 150 -0.30 9.90 -0.77
CA GLY A 150 -0.27 9.41 -2.14
C GLY A 150 -1.47 8.53 -2.47
N SER A 151 -1.86 8.48 -3.73
CA SER A 151 -2.88 7.53 -4.21
C SER A 151 -2.53 6.95 -5.58
N VAL A 152 -2.95 5.71 -5.80
CA VAL A 152 -2.86 5.00 -7.08
C VAL A 152 -4.26 4.55 -7.51
N LEU A 153 -4.67 4.93 -8.72
CA LEU A 153 -6.03 4.73 -9.22
C LEU A 153 -6.10 3.56 -10.21
N GLY A 154 -6.07 2.33 -9.70
CA GLY A 154 -6.34 1.12 -10.48
C GLY A 154 -5.25 0.78 -11.49
N ALA A 155 -4.01 0.67 -11.01
CA ALA A 155 -2.86 0.30 -11.83
C ALA A 155 -2.89 -1.18 -12.21
N LYS A 156 -2.54 -1.49 -13.46
CA LYS A 156 -2.41 -2.85 -14.00
C LYS A 156 -0.96 -3.15 -14.30
N LYS A 157 -0.63 -4.43 -14.42
CA LYS A 157 0.70 -4.90 -14.88
C LYS A 157 1.16 -4.20 -16.16
N SER A 158 0.25 -3.97 -17.11
CA SER A 158 0.55 -3.30 -18.39
C SER A 158 0.93 -1.83 -18.25
N ASP A 159 0.64 -1.20 -17.10
CA ASP A 159 0.97 0.21 -16.84
C ASP A 159 2.39 0.38 -16.29
N LEU A 160 3.05 -0.70 -15.84
CA LEU A 160 4.41 -0.65 -15.31
C LEU A 160 5.43 -0.48 -16.44
N LEU A 161 6.09 0.67 -16.45
CA LEU A 161 7.16 0.98 -17.41
C LEU A 161 8.49 0.37 -16.96
N SER A 162 9.26 -0.19 -17.91
CA SER A 162 10.67 -0.51 -17.70
C SER A 162 11.53 0.63 -18.21
N LEU A 163 12.15 1.37 -17.29
CA LEU A 163 13.04 2.48 -17.64
C LEU A 163 14.45 1.96 -17.92
N THR A 164 15.05 2.43 -19.01
CA THR A 164 16.44 2.12 -19.40
C THR A 164 17.40 3.26 -19.09
N GLU A 165 16.88 4.46 -18.84
CA GLU A 165 17.65 5.67 -18.51
C GLU A 165 17.13 6.31 -17.21
N PRO A 166 17.99 7.04 -16.47
CA PRO A 166 17.58 7.77 -15.27
C PRO A 166 16.43 8.75 -15.54
N PRO A 167 15.29 8.62 -14.87
CA PRO A 167 14.20 9.57 -15.03
C PRO A 167 14.56 10.91 -14.39
N SER A 168 13.92 11.98 -14.85
CA SER A 168 14.11 13.31 -14.29
C SER A 168 13.84 13.35 -12.78
N ALA A 169 14.54 14.22 -12.06
CA ALA A 169 14.29 14.47 -10.63
C ALA A 169 12.91 15.14 -10.36
N HIS A 170 12.16 15.53 -11.39
CA HIS A 170 10.88 16.23 -11.22
C HIS A 170 9.81 15.35 -10.55
N PHE A 171 9.37 15.80 -9.37
CA PHE A 171 8.23 15.28 -8.62
C PHE A 171 7.04 16.23 -8.77
N VAL A 172 5.82 15.70 -8.94
CA VAL A 172 4.61 16.54 -9.06
C VAL A 172 3.72 16.34 -7.86
N GLN A 173 3.52 17.43 -7.12
CA GLN A 173 2.51 17.55 -6.07
C GLN A 173 1.22 18.11 -6.69
N LYS A 174 0.07 17.55 -6.31
CA LYS A 174 -1.22 18.17 -6.58
C LYS A 174 -1.73 18.78 -5.28
N LEU A 175 -1.98 20.09 -5.28
CA LEU A 175 -2.71 20.76 -4.22
C LEU A 175 -4.20 20.48 -4.46
N THR A 176 -4.74 19.40 -3.90
CA THR A 176 -6.19 19.16 -3.94
C THR A 176 -6.82 19.79 -2.70
N ASN A 177 -7.54 20.89 -2.91
CA ASN A 177 -8.50 21.43 -1.94
C ASN A 177 -9.75 20.54 -1.96
N GLY A 178 -9.83 19.54 -1.09
CA GLY A 178 -11.07 18.82 -0.80
C GLY A 178 -11.29 17.47 -1.53
N THR A 179 -11.73 16.51 -0.73
CA THR A 179 -12.40 15.21 -0.99
C THR A 179 -11.80 14.29 -2.07
N LEU A 180 -11.12 13.23 -1.62
CA LEU A 180 -10.86 12.02 -2.42
C LEU A 180 -12.19 11.35 -2.77
N ASP A 181 -12.75 11.67 -3.93
CA ASP A 181 -13.96 11.06 -4.45
C ASP A 181 -13.60 9.70 -5.09
N LEU A 182 -13.38 8.68 -4.25
CA LEU A 182 -13.18 7.29 -4.67
C LEU A 182 -14.51 6.74 -5.19
N LYS A 183 -14.77 6.93 -6.48
CA LYS A 183 -15.94 6.35 -7.16
C LYS A 183 -15.71 4.86 -7.38
N PHE A 184 -16.09 4.03 -6.41
CA PHE A 184 -16.25 2.60 -6.62
C PHE A 184 -17.43 2.38 -7.58
N LYS A 185 -17.14 1.93 -8.81
CA LYS A 185 -18.18 1.46 -9.72
C LYS A 185 -18.74 0.16 -9.13
N LYS A 186 -20.01 0.19 -8.69
CA LYS A 186 -20.80 -1.03 -8.49
C LYS A 186 -20.79 -1.79 -9.82
N THR A 187 -20.20 -2.98 -9.80
CA THR A 187 -20.43 -3.95 -10.87
C THR A 187 -21.67 -4.72 -10.45
N VAL A 188 -22.71 -4.64 -11.28
CA VAL A 188 -24.02 -5.28 -11.10
C VAL A 188 -23.88 -6.78 -11.31
#